data_AF-A0A7V1ZFH3-F1
#
_entry.id   AF-A0A7V1ZFH3-F1
#
_cell.length_a   1.000
_cell.length_b   1.000
_cell.length_c   1.000
_cell.angle_alpha   90.00
_cell.angle_beta   90.00
_cell.angle_gamma   90.00
#
_symmetry.space_group_name_H-M   'P 1'
#
loop_
_entity.id
_entity.type
_entity.pdbx_description
1 polymer ?
#
loop_
_entity_poly.entity_id
_entity_poly.type
_entity_poly.pdbx_seq_one_letter_code
_entity_poly.pdbx_strand_id
1 'polypeptide(L)' 'MKIKKLPDYVINKISAGEVINSPSDVIKELIENSIDANSSEITIQVKGKGLSFIKIKDNG' A
#
# COMPACT_ATOMS: atom_id res chain seq x y z
N MET A 1 8.45 34.76 11.90
CA MET A 1 7.89 33.40 12.05
C MET A 1 8.97 32.49 12.59
N LYS A 2 8.69 31.66 13.61
CA LYS A 2 9.63 30.64 14.12
C LYS A 2 9.19 29.27 13.62
N ILE A 3 10.11 28.49 13.06
CA ILE A 3 9.89 27.09 12.69
C ILE A 3 9.58 26.30 13.96
N LYS A 4 8.49 25.52 13.96
CA LYS A 4 8.09 24.63 15.06
C LYS A 4 7.99 23.21 14.55
N LYS A 5 8.43 22.25 15.36
CA LYS A 5 8.30 20.83 15.07
C LYS A 5 6.81 20.46 15.03
N LEU A 6 6.40 19.74 14.00
CA LEU A 6 5.02 19.26 13.87
C LEU A 6 4.71 18.23 14.96
N PRO A 7 3.50 18.23 15.52
CA PRO A 7 3.05 17.17 16.42
C PRO A 7 3.00 15.81 15.71
N ASP A 8 3.25 14.73 16.44
CA ASP A 8 3.35 13.37 15.88
C ASP A 8 2.08 12.94 15.14
N TYR A 9 0.89 13.36 15.59
CA TYR A 9 -0.36 13.06 14.89
C TYR A 9 -0.47 13.71 13.51
N VAL A 10 0.18 14.87 13.32
CA VAL A 10 0.22 15.56 12.02
C VAL A 10 1.25 14.91 11.12
N ILE A 11 2.41 14.53 11.67
CA ILE A 11 3.44 13.76 10.96
C ILE A 11 2.83 12.44 10.45
N ASN A 12 2.16 11.69 11.33
CA ASN A 12 1.51 10.44 10.97
C ASN A 12 0.38 10.63 9.93
N LYS A 13 -0.36 11.74 9.98
CA LYS A 13 -1.36 12.06 8.94
C LYS A 13 -0.74 12.42 7.59
N ILE A 14 0.38 13.15 7.59
CA ILE A 14 1.10 13.50 6.36
C ILE A 14 1.72 12.24 5.76
N SER A 15 2.41 11.43 6.57
CA SER A 15 2.98 10.15 6.12
C SER A 15 1.91 9.18 5.64
N ALA A 16 0.76 9.07 6.32
CA ALA A 16 -0.35 8.24 5.84
C ALA A 16 -0.97 8.76 4.54
N GLY A 17 -0.92 10.08 4.29
CA GLY A 17 -1.40 10.71 3.07
C GLY A 17 -0.45 10.61 1.88
N GLU A 18 0.85 10.44 2.11
CA GLU A 18 1.86 10.36 1.02
C GLU A 18 2.34 8.94 0.73
N VAL A 19 2.27 8.01 1.69
CA VAL A 19 2.88 6.66 1.56
C VAL A 19 2.00 5.68 0.79
N ILE A 20 0.67 5.89 0.70
CA ILE A 20 -0.25 5.08 -0.12
C ILE A 20 -1.25 6.04 -0.77
N ASN A 21 -0.95 6.53 -1.96
CA ASN A 21 -1.80 7.50 -2.66
C ASN A 21 -2.96 6.81 -3.39
N SER A 22 -2.84 5.51 -3.66
CA SER A 22 -3.82 4.76 -4.42
C SER A 22 -3.87 3.28 -4.05
N PRO A 23 -5.04 2.62 -4.18
CA PRO A 23 -5.16 1.17 -4.08
C PRO A 23 -4.19 0.41 -5.00
N SER A 24 -3.81 1.02 -6.13
CA SER A 24 -2.81 0.48 -7.05
C SER A 24 -1.41 0.40 -6.45
N ASP A 25 -1.02 1.33 -5.59
CA ASP A 25 0.31 1.30 -4.95
C ASP A 25 0.42 0.09 -4.02
N VAL A 26 -0.64 -0.19 -3.25
CA VAL A 26 -0.72 -1.38 -2.39
C VAL A 26 -0.65 -2.67 -3.22
N ILE A 27 -1.37 -2.71 -4.35
CA ILE A 27 -1.35 -3.87 -5.24
C ILE A 27 0.05 -4.05 -5.83
N LYS A 28 0.72 -2.97 -6.24
CA LYS A 28 2.08 -3.00 -6.80
C LYS A 28 3.07 -3.62 -5.82
N GLU A 29 3.14 -3.08 -4.60
CA GLU A 29 4.08 -3.55 -3.56
C GLU A 29 3.85 -5.02 -3.20
N LEU A 30 2.59 -5.46 -3.11
CA LEU A 30 2.27 -6.84 -2.82
C LEU A 30 2.63 -7.80 -3.96
N ILE A 31 2.49 -7.37 -5.22
CA ILE A 31 2.95 -8.15 -6.38
C ILE A 31 4.47 -8.24 -6.40
N GLU A 32 5.18 -7.14 -6.12
CA GLU A 32 6.65 -7.12 -6.05
C GLU A 32 7.15 -8.11 -5.00
N ASN A 33 6.53 -8.15 -3.81
CA ASN A 33 6.84 -9.16 -2.79
C ASN A 33 6.62 -10.59 -3.28
N SER A 34 5.52 -10.87 -3.98
CA SER A 34 5.27 -12.21 -4.53
C SER A 34 6.29 -12.59 -5.60
N ILE A 35 6.74 -11.64 -6.44
CA ILE A 35 7.79 -11.84 -7.45
C ILE A 35 9.13 -12.11 -6.77
N ASP A 36 9.48 -11.35 -5.74
CA ASP A 36 10.71 -11.56 -4.96
C ASP A 36 10.72 -12.92 -4.26
N ALA A 37 9.56 -13.46 -3.91
CA ALA A 37 9.38 -14.83 -3.42
C ALA A 37 9.47 -15.92 -4.51
N ASN A 38 9.74 -15.55 -5.78
CA ASN A 38 9.72 -16.44 -6.94
C ASN A 38 8.37 -17.15 -7.17
N SER A 39 7.26 -16.48 -6.82
CA SER A 39 5.92 -16.98 -7.12
C SER A 39 5.75 -17.16 -8.62
N SER A 40 5.18 -18.31 -9.03
CA SER A 40 4.87 -18.59 -10.44
C SER A 40 3.40 -18.32 -10.78
N GLU A 41 2.55 -18.22 -9.76
CA GLU A 41 1.14 -17.91 -9.89
C GLU A 41 0.74 -16.87 -8.83
N ILE A 42 0.13 -15.77 -9.28
CA ILE A 42 -0.39 -14.71 -8.40
C ILE A 42 -1.83 -14.43 -8.81
N THR A 43 -2.77 -14.62 -7.88
CA THR A 43 -4.19 -14.34 -8.04
C THR A 43 -4.56 -13.07 -7.30
N ILE A 44 -5.20 -12.12 -8.00
CA ILE A 44 -5.61 -10.83 -7.46
C ILE A 44 -7.14 -10.72 -7.51
N GLN A 45 -7.76 -10.38 -6.38
CA GLN A 45 -9.19 -10.11 -6.28
C GLN A 45 -9.41 -8.70 -5.75
N VAL A 46 -10.12 -7.89 -6.53
CA VAL A 46 -10.42 -6.50 -6.20
C VAL A 46 -11.93 -6.29 -6.20
N LYS A 47 -12.47 -5.66 -5.16
CA LYS A 47 -13.86 -5.17 -5.13
C LYS A 47 -13.89 -3.68 -4.82
N GLY A 48 -14.96 -3.01 -5.27
CA GLY A 48 -15.17 -1.59 -5.00
C GLY A 48 -13.99 -0.70 -5.41
N LYS A 49 -13.38 -0.94 -6.59
CA LYS A 49 -12.20 -0.22 -7.11
C LYS A 49 -10.96 -0.30 -6.19
N GLY A 50 -10.88 -1.32 -5.32
CA GLY A 50 -9.76 -1.51 -4.39
C GLY A 50 -9.87 -0.73 -3.09
N LEU A 51 -10.95 0.04 -2.89
CA LEU A 51 -11.19 0.77 -1.65
C LEU A 51 -11.91 -0.08 -0.59
N SER A 52 -12.70 -1.06 -1.01
CA SER A 52 -13.45 -1.92 -0.08
C SER A 52 -12.78 -3.25 0.18
N PHE A 53 -12.06 -3.81 -0.80
CA PHE A 53 -11.41 -5.10 -0.68
C PHE A 53 -10.33 -5.30 -1.73
N ILE A 54 -9.16 -5.74 -1.27
CA ILE A 54 -8.07 -6.27 -2.08
C ILE A 54 -7.62 -7.57 -1.42
N LYS A 55 -7.51 -8.64 -2.20
CA LYS A 55 -6.89 -9.89 -1.78
C LYS A 55 -5.91 -10.35 -2.85
N ILE A 56 -4.68 -10.61 -2.42
CA ILE A 56 -3.63 -11.17 -3.26
C ILE A 56 -3.27 -12.52 -2.66
N LYS A 57 -3.22 -13.54 -3.51
CA LYS A 57 -2.81 -14.90 -3.15
C LYS A 57 -1.76 -15.32 -4.16
N ASP A 58 -0.58 -15.65 -3.67
CA ASP A 58 0.49 -16.23 -4.48
C ASP A 58 0.77 -17.68 -4.06
N ASN A 59 1.76 -18.29 -4.70
CA ASN A 59 2.24 -19.64 -4.43
C ASN A 59 3.74 -19.70 -4.09
N GLY A 60 4.31 -18.57 -3.66
CA GLY A 60 5.72 -18.43 -3.26
C GLY A 60 5.91 -18.44 -1.75
#